data_AF-A0A0A2TVU8-F1
#
_entry.id   AF-A0A0A2TVU8-F1
#
_cell.length_a   1.000
_cell.length_b   1.000
_cell.length_c   1.000
_cell.angle_alpha   90.00
_cell.angle_beta   90.00
_cell.angle_gamma   90.00
#
_symmetry.space_group_name_H-M   'P 1'
#
loop_
_entity.id
_entity.type
_entity.pdbx_description
1 polymer ?
#
loop_
_entity_poly.entity_id
_entity_poly.type
_entity_poly.pdbx_seq_one_letter_code
_entity_poly.pdbx_strand_id
1 'polypeptide(L)' 'MNVRLTSKEKWQLEQLLDILNNPYESIAKRRLAKTKFDVIYHRAVERSADEENIEIEKNNMAVCMYEGERNPSN' A
#
# COMPACT_ATOMS: atom_id res chain seq x y z
N MET A 1 -0.25 -1.53 -10.09
CA MET A 1 -0.23 -1.19 -8.65
C MET A 1 -0.53 -2.44 -7.85
N ASN A 2 0.48 -3.06 -7.25
CA ASN A 2 0.28 -4.16 -6.31
C ASN A 2 0.11 -3.55 -4.93
N VAL A 3 -1.14 -3.34 -4.49
CA VAL A 3 -1.43 -2.80 -3.16
C VAL A 3 -1.17 -3.89 -2.12
N ARG A 4 -0.25 -3.63 -1.20
CA ARG A 4 0.14 -4.59 -0.17
C ARG A 4 -0.84 -4.51 1.00
N LEU A 5 -1.76 -5.46 1.05
CA LEU A 5 -2.76 -5.58 2.13
C LEU A 5 -2.25 -6.49 3.24
N THR A 6 -2.47 -6.12 4.49
CA THR A 6 -2.36 -7.05 5.62
C THR A 6 -3.54 -8.04 5.59
N SER A 7 -3.38 -9.21 6.21
CA SER A 7 -4.47 -10.20 6.30
C SER A 7 -5.74 -9.63 6.93
N LYS A 8 -5.60 -8.73 7.90
CA LYS A 8 -6.72 -8.05 8.55
C LYS A 8 -7.42 -7.09 7.59
N GLU A 9 -6.67 -6.25 6.89
CA GLU A 9 -7.25 -5.30 5.93
C GLU A 9 -7.93 -6.04 4.78
N LYS A 10 -7.32 -7.11 4.27
CA LYS A 10 -7.93 -7.95 3.23
C LYS A 10 -9.29 -8.49 3.70
N TRP A 11 -9.35 -9.10 4.89
CA TRP A 11 -10.60 -9.59 5.46
C TRP A 11 -11.63 -8.46 5.63
N GLN A 12 -11.22 -7.29 6.12
CA GLN A 12 -12.11 -6.14 6.27
C GLN A 12 -12.66 -5.63 4.92
N LEU A 13 -11.82 -5.57 3.89
CA LEU A 13 -12.22 -5.14 2.55
C LEU A 13 -13.20 -6.14 1.92
N GLU A 14 -12.97 -7.44 2.09
CA GLU A 14 -13.89 -8.50 1.64
C GLU A 14 -15.28 -8.35 2.30
N GLN A 15 -15.33 -8.19 3.62
CA GLN A 15 -16.59 -7.97 4.34
C GLN A 15 -17.33 -6.69 3.90
N LEU A 16 -16.59 -5.63 3.59
CA LEU A 16 -17.17 -4.38 3.11
C LEU A 16 -17.69 -4.52 1.67
N LEU A 17 -17.00 -5.28 0.81
CA LEU A 17 -17.44 -5.59 -0.54
C LEU A 17 -18.76 -6.38 -0.52
N ASP A 18 -18.91 -7.33 0.39
CA ASP A 18 -20.16 -8.08 0.54
C ASP A 18 -21.35 -7.14 0.83
N ILE A 19 -21.15 -6.14 1.70
CA ILE A 19 -22.18 -5.13 2.01
C ILE A 19 -22.47 -4.25 0.79
N LEU A 20 -21.44 -3.84 0.05
CA LEU A 20 -21.57 -2.98 -1.12
C LEU A 20 -22.30 -3.66 -2.27
N ASN A 21 -22.03 -4.95 -2.47
CA ASN A 21 -22.63 -5.76 -3.53
C ASN A 21 -24.04 -6.27 -3.18
N ASN A 22 -24.45 -6.18 -1.91
CA ASN A 22 -25.77 -6.61 -1.50
C ASN A 22 -26.85 -5.58 -1.90
N PRO A 23 -27.77 -5.93 -2.82
CA PRO A 23 -28.81 -5.01 -3.27
C PRO A 23 -29.85 -4.72 -2.17
N TYR A 24 -30.02 -5.62 -1.21
CA TYR A 24 -30.98 -5.53 -0.10
C TYR A 24 -30.49 -4.68 1.07
N GLU A 25 -29.20 -4.32 1.10
CA GLU A 25 -28.68 -3.44 2.14
C GLU A 25 -29.16 -2.00 1.95
N SER A 26 -29.36 -1.32 3.08
CA SER A 26 -29.81 0.07 3.05
C SER A 26 -28.78 0.97 2.38
N ILE A 27 -29.25 2.00 1.66
CA ILE A 27 -28.38 2.97 0.99
C ILE A 27 -27.42 3.61 2.01
N ALA A 28 -27.89 3.93 3.21
CA ALA A 28 -27.07 4.50 4.28
C ALA A 28 -25.94 3.55 4.69
N LYS A 29 -26.22 2.25 4.84
CA LYS A 29 -25.21 1.26 5.21
C LYS A 29 -24.20 1.03 4.09
N ARG A 30 -24.64 0.97 2.82
CA ARG A 30 -23.73 0.89 1.67
C ARG A 30 -22.83 2.12 1.56
N ARG A 31 -23.36 3.33 1.80
CA ARG A 31 -22.55 4.56 1.82
C ARG A 31 -21.48 4.50 2.91
N LEU A 32 -21.85 4.10 4.12
CA LEU A 32 -20.90 3.95 5.22
C LEU A 32 -19.83 2.88 4.91
N ALA A 33 -20.24 1.75 4.32
CA ALA A 33 -19.32 0.70 3.92
C ALA A 33 -18.33 1.20 2.86
N LYS A 34 -18.80 1.98 1.88
CA LYS A 34 -17.96 2.60 0.85
C LYS A 34 -16.90 3.51 1.49
N THR A 35 -17.32 4.40 2.39
CA THR A 35 -16.39 5.30 3.07
C THR A 35 -15.31 4.53 3.84
N LYS A 36 -15.68 3.46 4.55
CA LYS A 36 -14.72 2.62 5.26
C LYS A 36 -13.77 1.89 4.31
N PHE A 37 -14.31 1.39 3.19
CA PHE A 37 -13.53 0.72 2.16
C PHE A 37 -12.47 1.66 1.58
N ASP A 38 -12.87 2.86 1.17
CA ASP A 38 -11.98 3.86 0.59
C ASP A 38 -10.85 4.24 1.57
N VAL A 39 -11.16 4.42 2.86
CA VAL A 39 -10.15 4.75 3.89
C VAL A 39 -9.12 3.62 4.06
N ILE A 40 -9.56 2.37 4.14
CA ILE A 40 -8.64 1.23 4.29
C ILE A 40 -7.79 1.06 3.04
N TYR A 41 -8.40 1.17 1.87
CA TYR A 41 -7.71 1.03 0.59
C TYR A 41 -6.67 2.13 0.39
N HIS A 42 -7.02 3.40 0.63
CA HIS A 42 -6.07 4.51 0.49
C HIS A 42 -4.88 4.37 1.44
N ARG A 43 -5.10 4.01 2.71
CA ARG A 43 -4.00 3.75 3.65
C ARG A 43 -3.07 2.63 3.18
N ALA A 44 -3.62 1.57 2.59
CA ALA A 44 -2.82 0.49 2.05
C ALA A 44 -2.03 0.92 0.79
N VAL A 45 -2.62 1.76 -0.06
CA VAL A 45 -1.95 2.34 -1.23
C VAL A 45 -0.81 3.26 -0.81
N GLU A 46 -1.04 4.18 0.12
CA GLU A 46 -0.03 5.09 0.67
C GLU A 46 1.16 4.32 1.24
N ARG A 47 0.90 3.31 2.08
CA ARG A 47 1.95 2.44 2.61
C ARG A 47 2.75 1.72 1.51
N SER A 48 2.08 1.30 0.44
CA SER A 48 2.75 0.64 -0.68
C SER A 48 3.64 1.61 -1.48
N ALA A 49 3.24 2.88 -1.58
CA ALA A 49 4.02 3.92 -2.24
C ALA A 49 5.19 4.41 -1.37
N ASP A 50 5.03 4.46 -0.04
CA ASP A 50 6.08 4.81 0.89
C ASP A 50 7.18 3.74 0.92
N GLU A 51 6.82 2.45 0.88
CA GLU A 51 7.79 1.35 0.77
C GLU A 51 8.58 1.40 -0.55
N GLU A 52 7.94 1.71 -1.67
CA GLU A 52 8.61 1.88 -2.97
C GLU A 52 9.60 3.06 -2.94
N ASN A 53 9.22 4.19 -2.32
CA ASN A 53 10.13 5.32 -2.12
C ASN A 53 11.32 4.96 -1.22
N ILE A 54 11.11 4.19 -0.14
CA ILE A 54 12.19 3.75 0.75
C ILE A 54 13.15 2.77 0.05
N GLU A 55 12.65 1.87 -0.80
CA GLU A 55 13.50 0.98 -1.61
C GLU A 55 14.32 1.75 -2.65
N ILE A 56 13.72 2.76 -3.31
CA ILE A 56 14.43 3.64 -4.22
C ILE A 56 15.52 4.43 -3.48
N GLU A 57 15.23 4.96 -2.29
CA GLU A 57 16.20 5.72 -1.49
C GLU A 57 17.35 4.85 -0.98
N LYS A 58 17.07 3.61 -0.56
CA LYS A 58 18.12 2.63 -0.19
C LYS A 58 18.98 2.22 -1.38
N ASN A 59 18.39 2.03 -2.56
CA ASN A 59 19.14 1.74 -3.77
C ASN A 59 20.00 2.93 -4.19
N ASN A 60 19.51 4.16 -4.07
CA ASN A 60 20.28 5.37 -4.34
C ASN A 60 21.44 5.56 -3.35
N MET A 61 21.24 5.27 -2.05
CA MET A 61 22.32 5.27 -1.07
C MET A 61 23.34 4.16 -1.30
N ALA A 62 22.90 2.96 -1.71
CA ALA A 62 23.80 1.86 -2.05
C ALA A 62 24.66 2.21 -3.27
N VAL A 63 24.10 2.85 -4.30
CA VAL A 63 24.87 3.26 -5.50
C VAL A 63 25.92 4.33 -5.17
N CYS A 64 25.62 5.30 -4.30
CA CYS A 64 26.58 6.35 -3.91
C CYS A 64 27.75 5.85 -3.04
N MET A 65 27.69 4.65 -2.46
CA MET A 65 28.75 4.09 -1.60
C MET A 65 29.76 3.23 -2.37
N TYR A 66 29.53 2.95 -3.67
CA TYR A 66 30.41 2.11 -4.49
C TYR A 66 31.28 2.87 -5.52
N GLU A 67 31.19 4.20 -5.60
CA GLU A 67 32.09 5.01 -6.45
C GLU A 67 33.29 5.61 -5.69
N GLY A 68 33.68 5.00 -4.56
CA GLY A 68 34.60 5.64 -3.60
C GLY A 68 35.94 4.98 -3.34
N GLU A 69 36.19 3.70 -3.65
CA GLU A 69 37.46 3.07 -3.27
C GLU A 69 38.02 2.05 -4.26
N ARG A 70 39.33 2.25 -4.50
CA ARG A 70 40.34 1.45 -5.18
C ARG A 70 40.35 1.50 -6.72
N ASN A 71 41.34 2.25 -7.21
CA ASN A 71 42.46 1.51 -7.78
C ASN A 71 43.78 1.86 -7.06
N PRO A 72 44.63 0.86 -6.75
CA PRO A 72 45.83 0.99 -5.94
C PRO A 72 47.07 1.37 -6.77
N SER A 73 48.04 1.98 -6.10
CA SER A 73 49.49 1.94 -6.32
C SER A 73 50.04 1.79 -7.75
N ASN A 74 50.78 2.79 -8.24
CA ASN A 74 52.25 2.82 -8.17
C ASN A 74 52.79 4.21 -8.57
#